data_AF-A0ABD0YKX8-F1
#
_entry.id   AF-A0ABD0YKX8-F1
#
_cell.length_a   1.000
_cell.length_b   1.000
_cell.length_c   1.000
_cell.angle_alpha   90.00
_cell.angle_beta   90.00
_cell.angle_gamma   90.00
#
_symmetry.space_group_name_H-M   'P 1'
#
loop_
_entity.id
_entity.type
_entity.pdbx_description
1 polymer ?
#
loop_
_entity_poly.entity_id
_entity_poly.type
_entity_poly.pdbx_seq_one_letter_code
_entity_poly.pdbx_strand_id
1 'polypeptide(L)'
;MLVDSQRYEAKRAELEAWLQRMEPRLQRMPPIGNTADVLEAQLKEQKSFHAELHQYKHNIELFNQLTQKLIALYQQDDTSKVKKATEVINQRFNDLNTSIVNRGKGLHSAINSLHNFDRSLEKFLAWLSEVESGLEAVETEVDKDGKPSLQLKVSRLLTCF
;
A
#
# COMPACT_ATOMS: atom_id res chain seq x y z
N MET A 1 -1.15 -30.01 -34.21
CA MET A 1 -0.01 -30.38 -33.33
C MET A 1 1.08 -29.31 -33.33
N LEU A 2 1.87 -29.13 -34.40
CA LEU A 2 2.96 -28.14 -34.42
C LEU A 2 2.52 -26.69 -34.15
N VAL A 3 1.39 -26.27 -34.72
CA VAL A 3 0.88 -24.89 -34.57
C VAL A 3 0.47 -24.58 -33.13
N ASP A 4 -0.14 -25.51 -32.40
CA ASP A 4 -0.56 -25.29 -31.01
C ASP A 4 0.64 -25.22 -30.06
N SER A 5 1.66 -26.06 -30.30
CA SER A 5 2.94 -26.00 -29.58
C SER A 5 3.66 -24.68 -29.83
N GLN A 6 3.75 -24.20 -31.07
CA GLN A 6 4.34 -22.90 -31.40
C GLN A 6 3.60 -21.73 -30.74
N ARG A 7 2.26 -21.76 -30.74
CA ARG A 7 1.43 -20.74 -30.08
C ARG A 7 1.65 -20.70 -28.57
N TYR A 8 1.74 -21.87 -27.94
CA TYR A 8 2.07 -21.99 -26.52
C TYR A 8 3.44 -21.38 -26.22
N GLU A 9 4.50 -21.78 -26.94
CA GLU A 9 5.85 -21.28 -26.68
C GLU A 9 5.98 -19.77 -26.95
N ALA A 10 5.36 -19.27 -28.01
CA ALA A 10 5.35 -17.83 -28.28
C ALA A 10 4.69 -17.05 -27.14
N LYS A 11 3.53 -17.52 -26.64
CA LYS A 11 2.84 -16.88 -25.52
C LYS A 11 3.64 -16.99 -24.22
N ARG A 12 4.25 -18.15 -23.97
CA ARG A 12 5.11 -18.39 -22.82
C ARG A 12 6.27 -17.40 -22.79
N ALA A 13 6.98 -17.24 -23.90
CA ALA A 13 8.10 -16.31 -24.01
C ALA A 13 7.67 -14.84 -23.82
N GLU A 14 6.51 -14.46 -24.36
CA GLU A 14 5.92 -13.13 -24.15
C GLU A 14 5.66 -12.86 -22.65
N LEU A 15 5.03 -13.81 -21.96
CA LEU A 15 4.74 -13.72 -20.53
C LEU A 15 6.01 -13.70 -19.68
N GLU A 16 6.99 -14.54 -19.99
CA GLU A 16 8.28 -14.57 -19.30
C GLU A 16 9.01 -13.22 -19.43
N ALA A 17 9.04 -12.65 -20.64
CA ALA A 17 9.63 -11.34 -20.89
C ALA A 17 8.89 -10.23 -20.16
N TRP A 18 7.55 -10.28 -20.08
CA TRP A 18 6.78 -9.32 -19.32
C TRP A 18 7.04 -9.43 -17.82
N LEU A 19 7.04 -10.64 -17.25
CA LEU A 19 7.36 -10.88 -15.84
C LEU A 19 8.76 -10.38 -15.50
N GLN A 20 9.75 -10.67 -16.36
CA GLN A 20 11.12 -10.22 -16.17
C GLN A 20 11.28 -8.69 -16.16
N ARG A 21 10.34 -7.93 -16.76
CA ARG A 21 10.29 -6.47 -16.65
C ARG A 21 9.54 -5.99 -15.42
N MET A 22 8.48 -6.68 -15.01
CA MET A 22 7.60 -6.26 -13.91
C MET A 22 8.19 -6.56 -12.53
N GLU A 23 8.82 -7.72 -12.35
CA GLU A 23 9.38 -8.14 -11.07
C GLU A 23 10.45 -7.18 -10.54
N PRO A 24 11.44 -6.73 -11.34
CA PRO A 24 12.42 -5.77 -10.85
C PRO A 24 11.81 -4.39 -10.56
N ARG A 25 10.76 -3.98 -11.29
CA ARG A 25 10.05 -2.72 -11.02
C ARG A 25 9.43 -2.75 -9.62
N LEU A 26 8.76 -3.84 -9.26
CA LEU A 26 8.20 -4.01 -7.92
C LEU A 26 9.30 -4.07 -6.85
N GLN A 27 10.38 -4.83 -7.08
CA GLN A 27 11.49 -4.97 -6.14
C GLN A 27 12.23 -3.65 -5.86
N ARG A 28 12.26 -2.74 -6.83
CA ARG A 28 12.89 -1.42 -6.71
C ARG A 28 12.01 -0.38 -6.02
N MET A 29 10.74 -0.69 -5.75
CA MET A 29 9.87 0.24 -5.02
C MET A 29 10.43 0.47 -3.62
N PRO A 30 10.58 1.74 -3.17
CA PRO A 30 11.12 2.03 -1.86
C PRO A 30 10.17 1.58 -0.74
N PRO A 31 10.66 1.44 0.50
CA PRO A 31 9.81 1.25 1.68
C PRO A 31 8.70 2.32 1.76
N ILE A 32 7.61 1.98 2.43
CA ILE A 32 6.50 2.91 2.63
C ILE A 32 6.99 4.13 3.41
N GLY A 33 6.76 5.32 2.85
CA GLY A 33 7.17 6.59 3.46
C GLY A 33 6.32 6.99 4.67
N ASN A 34 6.65 8.14 5.27
CA ASN A 34 5.96 8.68 6.43
C ASN A 34 5.51 10.15 6.26
N THR A 35 5.83 10.79 5.13
CA THR A 35 5.36 12.14 4.79
C THR A 35 4.24 12.07 3.75
N ALA A 36 3.34 13.07 3.75
CA ALA A 36 2.16 13.08 2.88
C ALA A 36 2.52 13.04 1.39
N ASP A 37 3.49 13.85 0.97
CA ASP A 37 3.97 13.96 -0.41
C ASP A 37 4.55 12.64 -0.93
N VAL A 38 5.37 11.97 -0.12
CA VAL A 38 5.97 10.67 -0.46
C VAL A 38 4.89 9.60 -0.54
N LEU A 39 3.95 9.57 0.42
CA LEU A 39 2.86 8.59 0.42
C LEU A 39 1.92 8.75 -0.78
N GLU A 40 1.63 9.99 -1.19
CA GLU A 40 0.82 10.27 -2.37
C GLU A 40 1.50 9.79 -3.66
N ALA A 41 2.80 10.10 -3.82
CA ALA A 41 3.59 9.65 -4.95
C ALA A 41 3.66 8.11 -5.02
N GLN A 42 3.92 7.45 -3.89
CA GLN A 42 3.97 5.99 -3.80
C GLN A 42 2.61 5.34 -4.08
N LEU A 43 1.50 5.95 -3.63
CA LEU A 43 0.15 5.46 -3.93
C LEU A 43 -0.19 5.56 -5.41
N LYS A 44 0.21 6.66 -6.07
CA LYS A 44 0.03 6.82 -7.52
C LYS A 44 0.82 5.77 -8.30
N GLU A 45 2.08 5.54 -7.93
CA GLU A 45 2.92 4.49 -8.53
C GLU A 45 2.30 3.10 -8.33
N GLN A 46 1.88 2.78 -7.11
CA GLN A 46 1.24 1.51 -6.77
C GLN A 46 -0.04 1.27 -7.60
N LYS A 47 -0.91 2.29 -7.73
CA LYS A 47 -2.13 2.21 -8.54
C LYS A 47 -1.82 1.99 -10.02
N SER A 48 -0.82 2.69 -10.56
CA SER A 48 -0.40 2.50 -11.94
C SER A 48 0.12 1.09 -12.19
N PHE A 49 0.97 0.57 -11.31
CA PHE A 49 1.48 -0.81 -11.41
C PHE A 49 0.34 -1.83 -11.32
N HIS A 50 -0.57 -1.67 -10.37
CA HIS A 50 -1.70 -2.58 -10.18
C HIS A 50 -2.64 -2.56 -11.40
N ALA A 51 -2.88 -1.39 -12.01
CA ALA A 51 -3.68 -1.28 -13.22
C ALA A 51 -3.04 -2.01 -14.42
N GLU A 52 -1.73 -1.84 -14.62
CA GLU A 52 -0.97 -2.56 -15.66
C GLU A 52 -1.03 -4.08 -15.44
N LEU A 53 -0.85 -4.53 -14.19
CA LEU A 53 -0.95 -5.94 -13.81
C LEU A 53 -2.35 -6.51 -14.09
N HIS A 54 -3.39 -5.75 -13.73
CA HIS A 54 -4.78 -6.14 -13.93
C HIS A 54 -5.13 -6.26 -15.42
N GLN A 55 -4.68 -5.32 -16.26
CA GLN A 55 -4.86 -5.40 -17.71
C GLN A 55 -4.16 -6.62 -18.30
N TYR A 56 -3.02 -7.02 -17.74
CA TYR A 56 -2.26 -8.16 -18.23
C TYR A 56 -2.86 -9.52 -17.84
N LYS A 57 -3.79 -9.56 -16.88
CA LYS A 57 -4.44 -10.80 -16.40
C LYS A 57 -5.06 -11.64 -17.53
N HIS A 58 -5.65 -10.99 -18.54
CA HIS A 58 -6.23 -11.70 -19.68
C HIS A 58 -5.19 -12.54 -20.45
N ASN A 59 -3.93 -12.08 -20.52
CA ASN A 59 -2.85 -12.83 -21.17
C ASN A 59 -2.47 -14.10 -20.41
N ILE A 60 -2.56 -14.08 -19.07
CA ILE A 60 -2.37 -15.25 -18.22
C ILE A 60 -3.51 -16.26 -18.44
N GLU A 61 -4.75 -15.77 -18.50
CA GLU A 61 -5.93 -16.60 -18.79
C GLU A 61 -5.83 -17.29 -20.16
N LEU A 62 -5.43 -16.55 -21.19
CA LEU A 62 -5.21 -17.09 -22.53
C LEU A 62 -4.10 -18.15 -22.54
N PHE A 63 -2.99 -17.90 -21.83
CA PHE A 63 -1.91 -18.87 -21.73
C PHE A 63 -2.34 -20.16 -21.01
N ASN A 64 -3.16 -20.05 -19.97
CA ASN A 64 -3.75 -21.21 -19.31
C ASN A 64 -4.65 -22.01 -20.26
N GLN A 65 -5.46 -21.34 -21.08
CA GLN A 65 -6.27 -22.01 -22.11
C GLN A 65 -5.42 -22.73 -23.16
N LEU A 66 -4.36 -22.08 -23.65
CA LEU A 66 -3.40 -22.70 -24.58
C LEU A 66 -2.72 -23.92 -23.96
N THR A 67 -2.36 -23.84 -22.67
CA THR A 67 -1.77 -24.95 -21.91
C THR A 67 -2.74 -26.15 -21.88
N GLN A 68 -4.00 -25.92 -21.49
CA GLN A 68 -5.00 -26.98 -21.41
C GLN A 68 -5.26 -27.63 -22.78
N LYS A 69 -5.36 -26.81 -23.83
CA LYS A 69 -5.49 -27.31 -25.21
C LYS A 69 -4.29 -28.17 -25.61
N LEU A 70 -3.07 -27.74 -25.30
CA LEU A 70 -1.86 -28.48 -25.61
C LEU A 70 -1.83 -29.83 -24.86
N ILE A 71 -2.10 -29.83 -23.56
CA ILE A 71 -2.16 -31.08 -22.77
C ILE A 71 -3.21 -32.05 -23.34
N ALA A 72 -4.39 -31.54 -23.73
CA ALA A 72 -5.44 -32.36 -24.31
C ALA A 72 -5.09 -32.93 -25.69
N LEU A 73 -4.23 -32.27 -26.48
CA LEU A 73 -3.78 -32.79 -27.78
C LEU A 73 -2.67 -33.84 -27.65
N TYR A 74 -1.90 -33.80 -26.56
CA TYR A 74 -0.73 -34.64 -26.30
C TYR A 74 -0.98 -35.59 -25.11
N GLN A 75 -2.20 -36.14 -24.99
CA GLN A 75 -2.60 -36.99 -23.86
C GLN A 75 -1.79 -38.29 -23.73
N GLN A 76 -1.22 -38.77 -24.83
CA GLN A 76 -0.40 -39.98 -24.86
C GLN A 76 1.09 -39.70 -24.62
N ASP A 77 1.47 -38.42 -24.53
CA ASP A 77 2.86 -37.97 -24.33
C ASP A 77 3.07 -37.40 -22.93
N ASP A 78 4.34 -37.30 -22.51
CA ASP A 78 4.69 -36.63 -21.26
C ASP A 78 4.52 -35.10 -21.38
N THR A 79 3.50 -34.59 -20.68
CA THR A 79 3.17 -33.16 -20.63
C THR A 79 3.61 -32.48 -19.33
N SER A 80 4.41 -33.16 -18.48
CA SER A 80 4.86 -32.66 -17.18
C SER A 80 5.61 -31.31 -17.26
N LYS A 81 6.45 -31.14 -18.27
CA LYS A 81 7.22 -29.89 -18.51
C LYS A 81 6.31 -28.70 -18.78
N VAL A 82 5.28 -28.90 -19.60
CA VAL A 82 4.29 -27.87 -19.94
C VAL A 82 3.51 -27.45 -18.70
N LYS A 83 3.03 -28.42 -17.90
CA LYS A 83 2.34 -28.17 -16.63
C LYS A 83 3.19 -27.36 -15.67
N LYS A 84 4.44 -27.80 -15.44
CA LYS A 84 5.38 -27.14 -14.53
C LYS A 84 5.70 -25.71 -14.98
N ALA A 85 5.96 -25.50 -16.27
CA ALA A 85 6.23 -24.15 -16.80
C ALA A 85 5.01 -23.23 -16.60
N THR A 86 3.81 -23.75 -16.82
CA THR A 86 2.57 -22.98 -16.62
C THR A 86 2.33 -22.65 -15.14
N GLU A 87 2.57 -23.60 -14.24
CA GLU A 87 2.51 -23.37 -12.79
C GLU A 87 3.49 -22.27 -12.34
N VAL A 88 4.73 -22.31 -12.82
CA VAL A 88 5.75 -21.30 -12.49
C VAL A 88 5.32 -19.90 -12.92
N ILE A 89 4.81 -19.74 -14.14
CA ILE A 89 4.35 -18.43 -14.64
C ILE A 89 3.15 -17.92 -13.83
N ASN A 90 2.18 -18.78 -13.54
CA ASN A 90 1.02 -18.42 -12.71
C ASN A 90 1.43 -18.01 -11.30
N GLN A 91 2.36 -18.75 -10.68
CA GLN A 91 2.85 -18.45 -9.35
C GLN A 91 3.52 -17.06 -9.31
N ARG A 92 4.44 -16.79 -10.23
CA ARG A 92 5.12 -15.48 -10.34
C ARG A 92 4.14 -14.33 -10.52
N PHE A 93 3.12 -14.50 -11.38
CA PHE A 93 2.08 -13.49 -11.56
C PHE A 93 1.26 -13.27 -10.28
N ASN A 94 0.89 -14.34 -9.59
CA ASN A 94 0.15 -14.26 -8.33
C ASN A 94 0.96 -13.61 -7.20
N ASP A 95 2.27 -13.88 -7.14
CA ASP A 95 3.18 -13.28 -6.18
C ASP A 95 3.30 -11.76 -6.42
N LEU A 96 3.42 -11.33 -7.68
CA LEU A 96 3.36 -9.92 -8.05
C LEU A 96 2.06 -9.26 -7.61
N ASN A 97 0.93 -9.90 -7.91
CA ASN A 97 -0.40 -9.39 -7.56
C ASN A 97 -0.59 -9.25 -6.05
N THR A 98 -0.23 -10.30 -5.31
CA THR A 98 -0.34 -10.32 -3.85
C THR A 98 0.53 -9.24 -3.23
N SER A 99 1.76 -9.09 -3.72
CA SER A 99 2.71 -8.10 -3.22
C SER A 99 2.25 -6.66 -3.47
N ILE A 100 1.77 -6.34 -4.68
CA ILE A 100 1.30 -4.99 -4.98
C ILE A 100 0.00 -4.65 -4.24
N VAL A 101 -0.89 -5.62 -4.02
CA VAL A 101 -2.12 -5.44 -3.21
C VAL A 101 -1.76 -5.19 -1.75
N ASN A 102 -0.83 -5.96 -1.19
CA ASN A 102 -0.37 -5.78 0.19
C ASN A 102 0.33 -4.44 0.38
N ARG A 103 1.16 -4.02 -0.57
CA ARG A 103 1.75 -2.66 -0.59
C ARG A 103 0.65 -1.59 -0.59
N GLY A 104 -0.39 -1.76 -1.40
CA GLY A 104 -1.56 -0.88 -1.42
C GLY A 104 -2.22 -0.76 -0.05
N LYS A 105 -2.45 -1.87 0.66
CA LYS A 105 -2.99 -1.85 2.03
C LYS A 105 -2.09 -1.08 3.01
N GLY A 106 -0.78 -1.31 2.94
CA GLY A 106 0.20 -0.61 3.77
C GLY A 106 0.19 0.90 3.54
N LEU A 107 0.14 1.34 2.29
CA LEU A 107 0.08 2.76 1.93
C LEU A 107 -1.18 3.44 2.48
N HIS A 108 -2.35 2.80 2.34
CA HIS A 108 -3.59 3.34 2.91
C HIS A 108 -3.54 3.41 4.44
N SER A 109 -2.95 2.41 5.10
CA SER A 109 -2.77 2.41 6.55
C SER A 109 -1.84 3.53 7.01
N ALA A 110 -0.74 3.78 6.31
CA ALA A 110 0.18 4.88 6.61
C ALA A 110 -0.49 6.25 6.44
N ILE A 111 -1.23 6.45 5.32
CA ILE A 111 -1.98 7.69 5.07
C ILE A 111 -3.02 7.94 6.17
N ASN A 112 -3.77 6.91 6.56
CA ASN A 112 -4.76 7.05 7.64
C ASN A 112 -4.11 7.39 8.98
N SER A 113 -2.93 6.83 9.26
CA SER A 113 -2.16 7.11 10.47
C SER A 113 -1.67 8.55 10.50
N LEU A 114 -1.19 9.06 9.36
CA LEU A 114 -0.76 10.45 9.22
C LEU A 114 -1.93 11.41 9.47
N HIS A 115 -3.09 11.18 8.84
CA HIS A 115 -4.29 11.99 9.09
C HIS A 115 -4.77 11.94 10.54
N ASN A 116 -4.62 10.81 11.22
CA ASN A 116 -4.95 10.70 12.65
C ASN A 116 -3.97 11.51 13.50
N PHE A 117 -2.68 11.47 13.17
CA PHE A 117 -1.65 12.26 13.85
C PHE A 117 -1.93 13.76 13.71
N ASP A 118 -2.19 14.24 12.49
CA ASP A 118 -2.48 15.66 12.22
C ASP A 118 -3.69 16.13 13.04
N ARG A 119 -4.80 15.37 13.04
CA ARG A 119 -5.97 15.70 13.87
C ARG A 119 -5.67 15.71 15.37
N SER A 120 -4.78 14.84 15.83
CA SER A 120 -4.42 14.75 17.25
C SER A 120 -3.53 15.93 17.65
N LEU A 121 -2.62 16.33 16.76
CA LEU A 121 -1.79 17.51 16.92
C LEU A 121 -2.62 18.79 16.94
N GLU A 122 -3.56 18.96 16.01
CA GLU A 122 -4.48 20.11 15.99
C GLU A 122 -5.25 20.26 17.31
N LYS A 123 -5.79 19.15 17.84
CA LYS A 123 -6.47 19.14 19.14
C LYS A 123 -5.53 19.53 20.28
N PHE A 124 -4.31 19.03 20.26
CA PHE A 124 -3.31 19.34 21.28
C PHE A 124 -2.91 20.82 21.25
N LEU A 125 -2.70 21.40 20.06
CA LEU A 125 -2.39 22.82 19.89
C LEU A 125 -3.56 23.72 20.32
N ALA A 126 -4.79 23.34 19.98
CA ALA A 126 -5.98 24.07 20.44
C ALA A 126 -6.10 24.05 21.98
N TRP A 127 -5.86 22.89 22.60
CA TRP A 127 -5.83 22.76 24.06
C TRP A 127 -4.72 23.60 24.69
N LEU A 128 -3.51 23.60 24.14
CA LEU A 128 -2.42 24.45 24.63
C LEU A 128 -2.82 25.93 24.58
N SER A 129 -3.40 26.38 23.47
CA SER A 129 -3.85 27.77 23.32
C SER A 129 -4.94 28.15 24.34
N GLU A 130 -5.86 27.23 24.65
CA GLU A 130 -6.89 27.43 25.68
C GLU A 130 -6.27 27.55 27.08
N VAL A 131 -5.29 26.70 27.39
CA VAL A 131 -4.56 26.73 28.67
C VAL A 131 -3.75 28.01 28.82
N GLU A 132 -3.03 28.43 27.78
CA GLU A 132 -2.25 29.68 27.76
C GLU A 132 -3.17 30.89 27.97
N SER A 133 -4.27 30.98 27.22
CA SER A 133 -5.27 32.05 27.37
C SER A 133 -5.87 32.06 28.79
N GLY A 134 -6.12 30.88 29.36
CA GLY A 134 -6.61 30.75 30.73
C GLY A 134 -5.60 31.20 31.78
N LEU A 135 -4.31 30.97 31.56
CA LEU A 135 -3.24 31.41 32.45
C LEU A 135 -3.06 32.94 32.40
N GLU A 136 -3.05 33.53 31.20
CA GLU A 136 -2.99 34.99 31.03
C GLU A 136 -4.16 35.69 31.74
N ALA A 137 -5.37 35.14 31.62
CA ALA A 137 -6.53 35.65 32.34
C ALA A 137 -6.32 35.64 33.87
N VAL A 138 -5.72 34.58 34.41
CA VAL A 138 -5.41 34.46 35.86
C VAL A 138 -4.30 35.42 36.28
N GLU A 139 -3.29 35.66 35.44
CA GLU A 139 -2.23 36.65 35.72
C GLU A 139 -2.76 38.08 35.66
N THR A 140 -3.71 38.41 34.80
CA THR A 140 -4.33 39.74 34.81
C THR A 140 -5.22 40.00 36.03
N GLU A 141 -5.55 38.97 36.83
CA GLU A 141 -6.27 39.12 38.10
C GLU A 141 -5.36 39.41 39.32
N VAL A 142 -4.10 39.82 39.14
CA VAL A 142 -3.34 40.51 40.21
C VAL A 142 -3.76 41.99 40.39
N ASP A 143 -4.95 42.12 41.00
CA ASP A 143 -5.37 43.00 42.11
C ASP A 143 -5.49 44.54 42.00
N LYS A 144 -6.54 45.09 42.66
CA LYS A 144 -6.61 46.49 43.15
C LYS A 144 -5.99 46.65 44.56
N ASP A 145 -5.68 45.55 45.26
CA ASP A 145 -5.14 45.46 46.63
C ASP A 145 -3.76 44.76 46.77
N GLY A 146 -3.05 44.50 45.66
CA GLY A 146 -1.66 44.02 45.64
C GLY A 146 -1.33 42.65 46.26
N LYS A 147 -2.24 41.65 46.30
CA LYS A 147 -1.89 40.27 46.74
C LYS A 147 -1.89 39.22 45.61
N PRO A 148 -0.82 38.39 45.49
CA PRO A 148 -0.81 37.27 44.56
C PRO A 148 -1.68 36.12 45.09
N SER A 149 -2.81 35.88 44.41
CA SER A 149 -3.75 34.80 44.72
C SER A 149 -3.26 33.47 44.12
N LEU A 150 -2.16 32.91 44.63
CA LEU A 150 -1.64 31.58 44.22
C LEU A 150 -2.40 30.39 44.83
N GLN A 151 -3.63 30.59 45.30
CA GLN A 151 -4.40 29.57 46.01
C GLN A 151 -5.82 29.54 45.46
N LEU A 152 -6.03 28.88 44.31
CA LEU A 152 -7.17 28.02 44.02
C LEU A 152 -7.18 27.70 42.52
N LYS A 153 -7.29 26.41 42.20
CA LYS A 153 -7.59 25.81 40.87
C LYS A 153 -6.45 25.10 40.11
N VAL A 154 -5.38 24.67 40.79
CA VAL A 154 -4.60 23.52 40.26
C VAL A 154 -5.49 22.26 40.16
N SER A 155 -6.58 22.18 40.95
CA SER A 155 -7.53 21.06 40.95
C SER A 155 -8.38 20.90 39.68
N ARG A 156 -8.51 21.91 38.81
CA ARG A 156 -9.30 21.78 37.57
C ARG A 156 -8.49 21.28 36.36
N LEU A 157 -7.16 21.40 36.39
CA LEU A 157 -6.30 20.91 35.31
C LEU A 157 -5.99 19.41 35.42
N LEU A 158 -6.11 18.81 36.62
CA LEU A 158 -5.82 17.39 36.86
C LEU A 158 -7.05 16.46 36.73
N THR A 159 -8.25 16.98 36.49
CA THR A 159 -9.49 16.15 36.40
C THR A 159 -9.86 15.73 34.97
N CYS A 160 -9.07 16.10 33.96
CA CYS A 160 -9.29 15.73 32.56
C CYS A 160 -8.30 14.66 32.02
N PHE A 161 -7.56 13.98 32.89
CA PHE A 161 -6.84 12.74 32.59
C PHE A 161 -7.51 11.55 33.27
#